data_AF-A0A0N4VXQ6-F1
#
_entry.id   AF-A0A0N4VXQ6-F1
#
_cell.length_a   1.000
_cell.length_b   1.000
_cell.length_c   1.000
_cell.angle_alpha   90.00
_cell.angle_beta   90.00
_cell.angle_gamma   90.00
#
_symmetry.space_group_name_H-M   'P 1'
#
loop_
_entity.id
_entity.type
_entity.pdbx_description
1 polymer ?
#
loop_
_entity_poly.entity_id
_entity_poly.type
_entity_poly.pdbx_seq_one_letter_code
_entity_poly.pdbx_strand_id
1 'polypeptide(L)'
;MVSFAALQVSMLMERAIATWKGAQYESYDSRIGYTFTIASVIISTAATAWVMKVEDFTLQYPYCSSATPSTAQRLRLLCFVLCGVDIATIGGIIALCVVNHIATKQ
;
A
#
# COMPACT_ATOMS: atom_id res chain seq x y z
N MET A 1 -5.22 -7.53 0.31
CA MET A 1 -5.60 -6.11 0.18
C MET A 1 -4.44 -5.18 0.57
N VAL A 2 -3.78 -5.40 1.71
CA VAL A 2 -2.63 -4.57 2.17
C VAL A 2 -1.52 -4.44 1.13
N SER A 3 -1.07 -5.55 0.52
CA SER A 3 -0.01 -5.51 -0.50
C SER A 3 -0.41 -4.67 -1.72
N PHE A 4 -1.67 -4.72 -2.12
CA PHE A 4 -2.16 -3.99 -3.28
C PHE A 4 -2.17 -2.48 -3.03
N ALA A 5 -2.68 -2.04 -1.87
CA ALA A 5 -2.63 -0.63 -1.48
C ALA A 5 -1.18 -0.12 -1.35
N ALA A 6 -0.29 -0.92 -0.75
CA ALA A 6 1.12 -0.55 -0.63
C ALA A 6 1.82 -0.42 -1.99
N LEU A 7 1.48 -1.28 -2.96
CA LEU A 7 1.99 -1.19 -4.34
C LEU A 7 1.45 0.03 -5.10
N GLN A 8 0.21 0.46 -4.84
CA GLN A 8 -0.32 1.67 -5.45
C GLN A 8 0.40 2.92 -4.96
N VAL A 9 0.67 3.00 -3.65
CA VAL A 9 1.45 4.10 -3.06
C VAL A 9 2.88 4.11 -3.58
N SER A 10 3.51 2.93 -3.74
CA SER A 10 4.86 2.86 -4.29
C SER A 10 4.92 3.37 -5.72
N MET A 11 3.99 2.93 -6.56
CA MET A 11 3.89 3.39 -7.96
C MET A 11 3.70 4.91 -8.03
N LEU A 12 2.91 5.48 -7.13
CA LEU A 12 2.73 6.93 -7.04
C LEU A 12 3.99 7.68 -6.67
N MET A 13 4.72 7.19 -5.67
CA MET A 13 5.97 7.79 -5.24
C MET A 13 7.02 7.74 -6.35
N GLU A 14 7.13 6.62 -7.06
CA GLU A 14 8.00 6.50 -8.23
C GLU A 14 7.67 7.54 -9.30
N ARG A 15 6.37 7.69 -9.65
CA ARG A 15 5.93 8.69 -10.61
C ARG A 15 6.13 10.12 -10.13
N ALA A 16 5.96 10.39 -8.84
CA ALA A 16 6.24 11.71 -8.27
C ALA A 16 7.72 12.08 -8.31
N ILE A 17 8.60 11.13 -7.98
CA ILE A 17 10.05 11.31 -8.05
C ILE A 17 10.50 11.50 -9.50
N ALA A 18 9.93 10.74 -10.44
CA ALA A 18 10.22 10.86 -11.88
C ALA A 18 9.85 12.26 -12.42
N THR A 19 8.66 12.78 -12.07
CA THR A 19 8.21 14.11 -12.51
C THR A 19 9.05 15.23 -11.89
N TRP A 20 9.48 15.10 -10.63
CA TRP A 20 10.20 16.17 -9.93
C TRP A 20 11.71 16.16 -10.19
N LYS A 21 12.30 14.99 -10.47
CA LYS A 21 13.75 14.79 -10.59
C LYS A 21 14.15 14.06 -11.88
N GLY A 22 13.48 14.38 -12.99
CA GLY A 22 13.64 13.70 -14.28
C GLY A 22 15.09 13.55 -14.77
N ALA A 23 15.96 14.53 -14.50
CA ALA A 23 17.36 14.51 -14.96
C ALA A 23 18.28 13.48 -14.26
N GLN A 24 17.88 12.93 -13.10
CA GLN A 24 18.67 11.92 -12.34
C GLN A 24 17.96 10.57 -12.24
N TYR A 25 16.70 10.49 -12.70
CA TYR A 25 15.87 9.31 -12.58
C TYR A 25 16.37 8.13 -13.43
N GLU A 26 16.93 8.43 -14.61
CA GLU A 26 17.38 7.43 -15.60
C GLU A 26 18.49 6.50 -15.08
N SER A 27 19.30 6.94 -14.11
CA SER A 27 20.36 6.11 -13.52
C SER A 27 19.90 5.22 -12.36
N TYR A 28 18.71 5.49 -11.79
CA TYR A 28 18.20 4.84 -10.57
C TYR A 28 16.93 3.99 -10.78
N ASP A 29 16.37 4.02 -12.00
CA ASP A 29 15.06 3.50 -12.39
C ASP A 29 14.70 2.14 -11.76
N SER A 30 15.51 1.09 -11.94
CA SER A 30 15.09 -0.25 -11.54
C SER A 30 15.34 -0.62 -10.07
N ARG A 31 16.29 0.05 -9.37
CA ARG A 31 16.61 -0.29 -7.96
C ARG A 31 15.55 0.24 -7.00
N ILE A 32 14.98 1.41 -7.29
CA ILE A 32 14.00 2.03 -6.39
C ILE A 32 12.71 1.22 -6.35
N GLY A 33 12.17 0.83 -7.51
CA GLY A 33 10.96 0.02 -7.57
C GLY A 33 11.08 -1.36 -6.93
N TYR A 34 12.24 -2.02 -7.09
CA TYR A 34 12.48 -3.31 -6.45
C TYR A 34 12.51 -3.18 -4.91
N THR A 35 13.18 -2.15 -4.38
CA THR A 35 13.22 -1.92 -2.92
C THR A 35 11.83 -1.60 -2.35
N PHE A 36 11.02 -0.83 -3.08
CA PHE A 36 9.66 -0.51 -2.67
C PHE A 36 8.74 -1.74 -2.69
N THR A 37 8.89 -2.59 -3.71
CA THR A 37 8.13 -3.85 -3.81
C THR A 37 8.47 -4.78 -2.64
N ILE A 38 9.75 -4.96 -2.32
CA ILE A 38 10.16 -5.79 -1.17
C ILE A 38 9.61 -5.22 0.13
N ALA A 39 9.72 -3.92 0.35
CA ALA A 39 9.19 -3.27 1.55
C ALA A 39 7.67 -3.49 1.68
N SER A 40 6.92 -3.39 0.58
CA SER A 40 5.48 -3.61 0.56
C SER A 40 5.10 -5.04 0.97
N VAL A 41 5.86 -6.03 0.52
CA VAL A 41 5.65 -7.45 0.87
C VAL A 41 5.93 -7.69 2.35
N ILE A 42 7.02 -7.14 2.89
CA ILE A 42 7.38 -7.28 4.32
C ILE A 42 6.32 -6.64 5.22
N ILE A 43 5.85 -5.44 4.88
CA ILE A 43 4.80 -4.74 5.64
C ILE A 43 3.50 -5.54 5.61
N SER A 44 3.16 -6.11 4.45
CA SER A 44 1.95 -6.92 4.30
C SER A 44 2.02 -8.22 5.11
N THR A 45 3.14 -8.95 5.06
CA THR A 45 3.31 -10.17 5.85
C THR A 45 3.32 -9.88 7.35
N ALA A 46 3.95 -8.79 7.78
CA ALA A 46 3.93 -8.34 9.18
C ALA A 46 2.51 -7.97 9.65
N ALA A 47 1.75 -7.24 8.82
CA ALA A 47 0.36 -6.88 9.12
C ALA A 47 -0.54 -8.12 9.21
N THR A 48 -0.39 -9.08 8.30
CA THR A 48 -1.14 -10.34 8.33
C THR A 48 -0.76 -11.19 9.56
N ALA A 49 0.53 -11.27 9.89
CA ALA A 49 0.99 -11.97 11.09
C ALA A 49 0.46 -11.31 12.38
N TRP A 50 0.36 -9.98 12.41
CA TRP A 50 -0.20 -9.23 13.54
C TRP A 50 -1.69 -9.50 13.76
N VAL A 51 -2.45 -9.66 12.67
CA VAL A 51 -3.86 -10.06 12.72
C VAL A 51 -3.99 -11.48 13.25
N MET A 52 -3.19 -12.42 12.74
CA MET A 52 -3.29 -13.84 13.11
C MET A 52 -2.80 -14.15 14.52
N LYS A 53 -1.97 -13.31 15.15
CA LYS A 53 -1.37 -13.60 16.47
C LYS A 53 -2.40 -13.76 17.62
N VAL A 54 -3.66 -13.39 17.40
CA VAL A 54 -4.74 -13.40 18.41
C VAL A 54 -5.80 -14.47 18.11
N GLU A 55 -5.59 -15.30 17.08
CA GLU A 55 -6.46 -16.44 16.84
C GLU A 55 -6.27 -17.50 17.94
N ASP A 56 -7.27 -17.66 18.80
CA ASP A 56 -7.37 -18.78 19.72
C ASP A 56 -7.80 -20.03 18.94
N PHE A 57 -6.81 -20.80 18.44
CA PHE A 57 -7.04 -22.07 17.72
C PHE A 57 -7.72 -23.17 18.56
N THR A 58 -7.97 -22.91 19.83
CA THR A 58 -8.59 -23.84 20.79
C THR A 58 -10.11 -23.97 20.59
N LEU A 59 -10.76 -22.98 19.96
CA LEU A 59 -12.19 -23.02 19.66
C LEU A 59 -12.41 -23.63 18.27
N GLN A 60 -12.87 -24.89 18.22
CA GLN A 60 -13.30 -25.54 16.98
C GLN A 60 -14.60 -24.90 16.48
N TYR A 61 -14.48 -23.86 15.66
CA TYR A 61 -15.62 -23.34 14.91
C TYR A 61 -15.85 -24.24 13.68
N PRO A 62 -17.10 -24.69 13.39
CA PRO A 62 -17.40 -25.53 12.23
C PRO A 62 -17.30 -24.80 10.88
N TYR A 63 -16.82 -23.55 10.89
CA TYR A 63 -16.67 -22.68 9.73
C TYR A 63 -15.19 -22.27 9.63
N CYS A 64 -14.58 -22.42 8.46
CA CYS A 64 -13.29 -21.78 8.13
C CYS A 64 -13.50 -20.26 7.95
N SER A 65 -13.84 -19.57 9.03
CA SER A 65 -13.97 -18.12 9.04
C SER A 65 -12.77 -17.52 9.76
N SER A 66 -11.95 -16.76 9.04
CA SER A 66 -10.86 -15.96 9.61
C SER A 66 -11.35 -14.71 10.36
N ALA A 67 -12.65 -14.66 10.70
CA ALA A 67 -13.32 -13.55 11.34
C ALA A 67 -13.94 -14.02 12.66
N THR A 68 -13.08 -14.34 13.62
CA THR A 68 -13.44 -14.49 15.04
C THR A 68 -13.78 -13.08 15.58
N PRO A 69 -14.69 -12.91 16.56
CA PRO A 69 -15.03 -11.58 17.11
C PRO A 69 -13.82 -10.76 17.57
N SER A 70 -12.75 -11.42 18.01
CA SER A 70 -11.47 -10.79 18.37
C SER A 70 -10.69 -10.27 17.15
N THR A 71 -10.66 -11.02 16.04
CA THR A 71 -9.96 -10.64 14.80
C THR A 71 -10.74 -9.62 13.99
N ALA A 72 -12.08 -9.63 14.05
CA ALA A 72 -12.96 -8.73 13.30
C ALA A 72 -12.70 -7.24 13.60
N GLN A 73 -12.44 -6.88 14.86
CA GLN A 73 -12.14 -5.49 15.24
C GLN A 73 -10.83 -5.00 14.62
N ARG A 74 -9.78 -5.83 14.63
CA ARG A 74 -8.48 -5.51 14.06
C ARG A 74 -8.53 -5.44 12.53
N LEU A 75 -9.29 -6.35 11.90
CA LEU A 75 -9.56 -6.31 10.47
C LEU A 75 -10.24 -5.01 10.06
N ARG A 76 -11.25 -4.57 10.84
CA ARG A 76 -11.98 -3.34 10.55
C ARG A 76 -11.09 -2.10 10.65
N LEU A 77 -10.20 -2.04 11.65
CA LEU A 77 -9.20 -0.98 11.78
C LEU A 77 -8.24 -0.97 10.59
N LEU A 78 -7.73 -2.14 10.18
CA LEU A 78 -6.84 -2.27 9.02
C LEU A 78 -7.54 -1.82 7.73
N CYS A 79 -8.78 -2.25 7.51
CA CYS A 79 -9.57 -1.80 6.35
C CYS A 79 -9.80 -0.29 6.37
N PHE A 80 -10.04 0.31 7.54
CA PHE A 80 -10.20 1.76 7.66
C PHE A 80 -8.92 2.51 7.27
N VAL A 81 -7.76 2.04 7.74
CA VAL A 81 -6.46 2.61 7.36
C VAL A 81 -6.19 2.44 5.87
N LEU A 82 -6.48 1.26 5.31
CA LEU A 82 -6.32 1.00 3.88
C LEU A 82 -7.18 1.94 3.02
N CYS A 83 -8.45 2.12 3.37
CA CYS A 83 -9.31 3.08 2.67
C CYS A 83 -8.72 4.51 2.71
N GLY A 84 -8.14 4.92 3.83
CA GLY A 84 -7.46 6.22 3.92
C GLY A 84 -6.26 6.31 2.99
N VAL A 85 -5.47 5.25 2.89
CA VAL A 85 -4.34 5.14 1.96
C VAL A 85 -4.80 5.17 0.50
N ASP A 86 -5.90 4.49 0.16
CA ASP A 86 -6.46 4.49 -1.20
C ASP A 86 -6.95 5.90 -1.59
N ILE A 87 -7.60 6.63 -0.68
CA ILE A 87 -8.03 8.02 -0.92
C ILE A 87 -6.82 8.94 -1.12
N ALA A 88 -5.80 8.82 -0.26
CA ALA A 88 -4.56 9.59 -0.39
C ALA A 88 -3.84 9.29 -1.71
N THR A 89 -3.86 8.03 -2.13
CA THR A 89 -3.33 7.57 -3.43
C THR A 89 -4.05 8.28 -4.57
N ILE A 90 -5.38 8.24 -4.61
CA ILE A 90 -6.16 8.95 -5.64
C ILE A 90 -5.83 10.45 -5.66
N GLY A 91 -5.73 11.09 -4.50
CA GLY A 91 -5.32 12.50 -4.39
C GLY A 91 -3.93 12.77 -4.99
N GLY A 92 -2.97 11.88 -4.71
CA GLY A 92 -1.63 11.94 -5.29
C GLY A 92 -1.62 11.80 -6.81
N ILE A 93 -2.44 10.89 -7.38
CA ILE A 93 -2.56 10.72 -8.84
C ILE A 93 -3.06 12.02 -9.48
N ILE A 94 -4.11 12.62 -8.91
CA ILE A 94 -4.69 13.87 -9.41
C ILE A 94 -3.65 14.99 -9.38
N ALA A 95 -2.92 15.14 -8.27
CA ALA A 95 -1.88 16.15 -8.15
C ALA A 95 -0.77 15.97 -9.21
N LEU A 96 -0.33 14.73 -9.45
CA LEU A 96 0.65 14.43 -10.50
C LEU A 96 0.14 14.74 -11.90
N CYS A 97 -1.11 14.41 -12.21
CA CYS A 97 -1.72 14.75 -13.49
C CYS A 97 -1.75 16.27 -13.72
N VAL A 98 -2.08 17.06 -12.68
CA VAL A 98 -2.09 18.53 -12.76
C VAL A 98 -0.68 19.08 -13.03
N VAL A 99 0.31 18.62 -12.25
CA VAL A 99 1.71 19.07 -12.43
C VAL A 99 2.23 18.70 -13.81
N ASN A 100 1.97 17.47 -14.27
CA ASN A 100 2.41 17.02 -15.58
C ASN A 100 1.76 17.85 -16.71
N HIS A 101 0.46 18.12 -16.61
CA HIS A 101 -0.24 18.94 -17.60
C HIS A 101 0.29 20.39 -17.66
N ILE A 102 0.70 20.96 -16.52
CA ILE A 102 1.37 22.28 -16.47
C ILE A 102 2.75 22.20 -17.13
N ALA A 103 3.55 21.18 -16.80
CA ALA A 103 4.89 21.00 -17.35
C ALA A 103 4.89 20.79 -18.87
N THR A 104 3.91 20.07 -19.43
CA THR A 104 3.80 19.86 -20.89
C THR A 104 3.29 21.06 -21.68
N LYS A 105 2.80 22.11 -21.00
CA LYS A 105 2.34 23.36 -21.64
C LYS A 105 3.41 24.45 -21.69
N GLN A 106 4.57 24.21 -21.08
CA GLN A 106 5.77 25.05 -21.20
C GLN A 106 6.58 24.67 -22.43
#